data_AF-A0A938YWM0-F1
#
_entry.id   AF-A0A938YWM0-F1
#
_cell.length_a   1.000
_cell.length_b   1.000
_cell.length_c   1.000
_cell.angle_alpha   90.00
_cell.angle_beta   90.00
_cell.angle_gamma   90.00
#
_symmetry.space_group_name_H-M   'P 1'
#
loop_
_entity.id
_entity.type
_entity.pdbx_description
1 polymer ?
#
loop_
_entity_poly.entity_id
_entity_poly.type
_entity_poly.pdbx_seq_one_letter_code
_entity_poly.pdbx_strand_id
1 'polypeptide(L)'
;MAVHSINEAGNMILFIFLAFLVLALIPPLVMMVFPAADIIIRIILVFLIFTTVRGYMGGGLLSLIISGVLIYFLVIKWAYFTASMYVFFYFIMTFAITSVVIWGVGMNLRKG
;
A
#
# COMPACT_ATOMS: atom_id res chain seq x y z
N MET A 1 -1.82 40.71 7.99
CA MET A 1 -1.79 39.55 8.92
C MET A 1 -2.15 38.25 8.18
N ALA A 2 -1.40 37.88 7.14
CA ALA A 2 -1.72 36.71 6.29
C ALA A 2 -0.55 35.72 6.10
N VAL A 3 0.58 35.96 6.77
CA VAL A 3 1.78 35.12 6.64
C VAL A 3 1.78 33.95 7.65
N HIS A 4 0.99 34.05 8.72
CA HIS A 4 0.98 33.02 9.78
C HIS A 4 0.13 31.79 9.46
N SER A 5 -0.93 31.91 8.64
CA SER A 5 -1.83 30.79 8.31
C SER A 5 -1.23 29.82 7.28
N ILE A 6 -0.34 30.29 6.39
CA ILE A 6 0.38 29.44 5.42
C ILE A 6 1.34 28.48 6.15
N ASN A 7 1.91 28.93 7.28
CA ASN A 7 2.89 28.15 8.02
C ASN A 7 2.25 26.94 8.74
N GLU A 8 1.03 27.08 9.25
CA GLU A 8 0.32 25.98 9.93
C GLU A 8 -0.19 24.92 8.95
N ALA A 9 -0.79 25.36 7.82
CA ALA A 9 -1.21 24.44 6.75
C ALA A 9 -0.01 23.77 6.06
N GLY A 10 1.09 24.51 5.86
CA GLY A 10 2.34 23.98 5.31
C GLY A 10 3.01 22.95 6.22
N ASN A 11 3.07 23.21 7.53
CA ASN A 11 3.58 22.24 8.49
C ASN A 11 2.70 20.98 8.53
N MET A 12 1.38 21.13 8.48
CA MET A 12 0.46 19.98 8.47
C MET A 12 0.70 19.08 7.24
N ILE A 13 0.85 19.66 6.06
CA ILE A 13 1.17 18.89 4.83
C ILE A 13 2.52 18.18 4.97
N LEU A 14 3.52 18.85 5.54
CA LEU A 14 4.85 18.29 5.74
C LEU A 14 4.82 17.11 6.72
N PHE A 15 4.09 17.20 7.83
CA PHE A 15 3.90 16.09 8.76
C PHE A 15 3.17 14.90 8.13
N ILE A 16 2.15 15.16 7.31
CA ILE A 16 1.42 14.10 6.57
C ILE A 16 2.38 13.37 5.62
N PHE A 17 3.18 14.11 4.84
CA PHE A 17 4.17 13.53 3.95
C PHE A 17 5.22 12.69 4.71
N LEU A 18 5.69 13.19 5.85
CA LEU A 18 6.61 12.47 6.73
C LEU A 18 5.99 11.17 7.24
N ALA A 19 4.74 11.21 7.69
CA ALA A 19 4.03 10.02 8.15
C ALA A 19 3.87 8.97 7.03
N PHE A 20 3.52 9.39 5.81
CA PHE A 20 3.45 8.49 4.66
C PHE A 20 4.81 7.89 4.29
N LEU A 21 5.87 8.68 4.36
CA LEU A 21 7.24 8.21 4.09
C LEU A 21 7.66 7.15 5.11
N VAL A 22 7.39 7.39 6.40
CA VAL A 22 7.64 6.41 7.45
C VAL A 22 6.85 5.13 7.21
N LEU A 23 5.55 5.24 6.94
CA LEU A 23 4.68 4.08 6.66
C LEU A 23 5.16 3.26 5.46
N ALA A 24 5.59 3.91 4.38
CA ALA A 24 6.12 3.23 3.20
C ALA A 24 7.41 2.46 3.49
N LEU A 25 8.21 2.89 4.46
CA LEU A 25 9.45 2.20 4.85
C LEU A 25 9.23 1.02 5.79
N ILE A 26 8.08 0.92 6.47
CA ILE A 26 7.83 -0.19 7.41
C ILE A 26 7.94 -1.57 6.73
N PRO A 27 7.28 -1.84 5.59
CA PRO A 27 7.34 -3.15 4.94
C PRO A 27 8.76 -3.61 4.57
N PRO A 28 9.60 -2.79 3.89
CA PRO A 28 10.97 -3.22 3.59
C PRO A 28 11.83 -3.36 4.84
N LEU A 29 11.63 -2.54 5.88
CA LEU A 29 12.32 -2.72 7.16
C LEU A 29 11.97 -4.05 7.83
N VAL A 30 10.69 -4.42 7.85
CA VAL A 30 10.24 -5.71 8.40
C VAL A 30 10.83 -6.88 7.61
N MET A 31 10.85 -6.80 6.28
CA MET A 31 11.44 -7.85 5.43
C MET A 31 12.96 -7.98 5.64
N MET A 32 13.67 -6.87 5.87
CA MET A 32 15.11 -6.90 6.16
C MET A 32 15.42 -7.51 7.53
N VAL A 33 14.63 -7.19 8.56
CA VAL A 33 14.87 -7.64 9.94
C VAL A 33 14.41 -9.09 10.15
N PHE A 34 13.37 -9.52 9.44
CA PHE A 34 12.78 -10.86 9.58
C PHE A 34 12.87 -11.64 8.26
N PRO A 35 13.88 -12.52 8.08
CA PRO A 35 14.04 -13.32 6.86
C PRO A 35 12.83 -14.21 6.54
N ALA A 36 12.16 -14.71 7.58
CA ALA A 36 10.92 -15.47 7.41
C ALA A 36 9.80 -14.61 6.79
N ALA A 37 9.70 -13.34 7.17
CA ALA A 37 8.71 -12.43 6.62
C ALA A 37 9.00 -12.08 5.15
N ASP A 38 10.28 -11.93 4.76
CA ASP A 38 10.67 -11.72 3.37
C ASP A 38 10.17 -12.87 2.46
N ILE A 39 10.41 -14.12 2.87
CA ILE A 39 9.98 -15.30 2.11
C ILE A 39 8.46 -15.37 2.01
N ILE A 40 7.76 -15.19 3.14
CA ILE A 40 6.29 -15.26 3.17
C ILE A 40 5.68 -14.18 2.27
N ILE A 41 6.15 -12.94 2.38
CA ILE A 41 5.63 -11.82 1.57
C ILE A 41 5.90 -12.07 0.08
N ARG A 42 7.08 -12.58 -0.30
CA ARG A 42 7.36 -12.95 -1.68
C ARG A 42 6.39 -14.00 -2.20
N ILE A 43 6.14 -15.06 -1.44
CA ILE A 43 5.17 -16.10 -1.82
C ILE A 43 3.79 -15.50 -2.02
N ILE A 44 3.32 -14.66 -1.08
CA ILE A 44 2.03 -13.98 -1.20
C ILE A 44 1.97 -13.12 -2.46
N LEU A 45 3.02 -12.33 -2.75
CA LEU A 45 3.08 -11.49 -3.95
C LEU A 45 3.07 -12.31 -5.25
N VAL A 46 3.73 -13.47 -5.28
CA VAL A 46 3.67 -14.39 -6.43
C VAL A 46 2.22 -14.82 -6.70
N PHE A 47 1.54 -15.31 -5.67
CA PHE A 47 0.15 -15.74 -5.79
C PHE A 47 -0.79 -14.60 -6.15
N LEU A 48 -0.55 -13.42 -5.59
CA LEU A 48 -1.35 -12.24 -5.87
C LEU A 48 -1.22 -11.83 -7.33
N ILE A 49 0.01 -11.66 -7.84
CA ILE A 49 0.24 -11.31 -9.25
C ILE A 49 -0.39 -12.36 -10.18
N PHE A 50 -0.19 -13.65 -9.87
CA PHE A 50 -0.74 -14.72 -10.69
C PHE A 50 -2.28 -14.69 -10.74
N THR A 51 -2.94 -14.57 -9.58
CA THR A 51 -4.40 -14.53 -9.50
C THR A 51 -4.97 -13.24 -10.10
N THR A 52 -4.32 -12.09 -9.91
CA THR A 52 -4.72 -10.82 -10.52
C THR A 52 -4.61 -10.87 -12.03
N VAL A 53 -3.49 -11.35 -12.60
CA VAL A 53 -3.31 -11.45 -14.05
C VAL A 53 -4.32 -12.41 -14.66
N ARG A 54 -4.56 -13.57 -14.03
CA ARG A 54 -5.62 -14.48 -14.46
C ARG A 54 -7.02 -13.90 -14.31
N GLY A 55 -7.29 -13.10 -13.29
CA GLY A 55 -8.56 -12.42 -13.09
C GLY A 55 -8.88 -11.44 -14.22
N TYR A 56 -7.88 -10.70 -14.70
CA TYR A 56 -8.07 -9.73 -15.79
C TYR A 56 -8.00 -10.35 -17.19
N MET A 57 -7.14 -11.34 -17.41
CA MET A 57 -6.84 -11.88 -18.74
C MET A 57 -7.43 -13.28 -19.00
N GLY A 58 -8.02 -13.91 -17.99
CA GLY A 58 -8.54 -15.27 -18.06
C GLY A 58 -7.47 -16.37 -18.03
N GLY A 59 -7.91 -17.60 -18.34
CA GLY A 59 -7.07 -18.79 -18.40
C GLY A 59 -6.52 -19.03 -19.80
N GLY A 60 -5.26 -18.65 -20.04
CA GLY A 60 -4.59 -18.88 -21.32
C GLY A 60 -3.07 -18.91 -21.18
N LEU A 61 -2.38 -19.31 -22.24
CA LEU A 61 -0.92 -19.40 -22.25
C LEU A 61 -0.26 -18.02 -22.11
N LEU A 62 -0.91 -16.97 -22.64
CA LEU A 62 -0.50 -15.58 -22.48
C LEU A 62 -0.54 -15.11 -21.03
N SER A 63 -1.57 -15.48 -20.25
CA SER A 63 -1.65 -15.06 -18.84
C SER A 63 -0.56 -15.70 -17.97
N LEU A 64 -0.11 -16.91 -18.31
CA LEU A 64 1.07 -17.54 -17.69
C LEU A 64 2.38 -16.82 -18.03
N ILE A 65 2.60 -16.46 -19.30
CA ILE A 65 3.82 -15.74 -19.69
C ILE A 65 3.87 -14.37 -19.00
N ILE A 66 2.77 -13.62 -19.04
CA ILE A 66 2.71 -12.26 -18.46
C ILE A 66 2.87 -12.30 -16.95
N SER A 67 2.19 -13.24 -16.26
CA SER A 67 2.38 -13.40 -14.82
C SER A 67 3.82 -13.78 -14.47
N GLY A 68 4.46 -14.68 -15.23
CA GLY A 68 5.87 -15.03 -15.03
C GLY A 68 6.82 -13.84 -15.16
N VAL A 69 6.63 -13.01 -16.18
CA VAL A 69 7.43 -11.78 -16.38
C VAL A 69 7.21 -10.80 -15.22
N LEU A 70 5.96 -10.56 -14.83
CA LEU A 70 5.63 -9.66 -13.72
C LEU A 70 6.20 -10.16 -12.39
N ILE A 71 6.11 -11.46 -12.11
CA ILE A 71 6.70 -12.06 -10.91
C ILE A 71 8.22 -11.84 -10.87
N TYR A 72 8.91 -12.06 -11.99
CA TYR A 72 10.36 -11.83 -12.07
C TYR A 72 10.72 -10.38 -11.74
N PHE A 73 10.05 -9.41 -12.37
CA PHE A 73 10.34 -8.00 -12.11
C PHE A 73 9.92 -7.55 -10.70
N LEU A 74 8.69 -7.85 -10.30
CA LEU A 74 8.10 -7.29 -9.08
C LEU A 74 8.49 -8.04 -7.81
N VAL A 75 8.74 -9.34 -7.88
CA VAL A 75 9.03 -10.18 -6.69
C VAL A 75 10.50 -10.55 -6.56
N ILE A 76 11.21 -10.79 -7.66
CA ILE A 76 12.64 -11.15 -7.58
C ILE A 76 13.49 -9.89 -7.59
N LYS A 77 13.32 -9.02 -8.60
CA LYS A 77 14.17 -7.84 -8.77
C LYS A 77 13.79 -6.68 -7.84
N TRP A 78 12.49 -6.46 -7.60
CA TRP A 78 11.98 -5.28 -6.86
C TRP A 78 11.09 -5.62 -5.66
N ALA A 79 11.33 -6.77 -5.00
CA ALA A 79 10.49 -7.30 -3.92
C ALA A 79 10.14 -6.27 -2.83
N TYR A 80 11.15 -5.55 -2.34
CA TYR A 80 11.00 -4.56 -1.27
C TYR A 80 10.11 -3.38 -1.66
N PHE A 81 10.23 -2.92 -2.91
CA PHE A 81 9.42 -1.83 -3.44
C PHE A 81 7.98 -2.27 -3.66
N THR A 82 7.78 -3.45 -4.26
CA THR A 82 6.45 -4.02 -4.50
C THR A 82 5.72 -4.30 -3.18
N ALA A 83 6.41 -4.86 -2.18
CA ALA A 83 5.85 -5.09 -0.85
C ALA A 83 5.47 -3.78 -0.16
N SER A 84 6.32 -2.76 -0.24
CA SER A 84 6.02 -1.41 0.25
C SER A 84 4.76 -0.87 -0.39
N MET A 85 4.70 -0.83 -1.72
CA MET A 85 3.53 -0.35 -2.45
C MET A 85 2.27 -1.14 -2.10
N TYR A 86 2.37 -2.47 -2.01
CA TYR A 86 1.23 -3.32 -1.72
C TYR A 86 0.64 -3.04 -0.34
N VAL A 87 1.49 -3.05 0.70
CA VAL A 87 1.07 -2.79 2.07
C VAL A 87 0.59 -1.36 2.22
N PHE A 88 1.29 -0.39 1.63
CA PHE A 88 0.90 1.01 1.64
C PHE A 88 -0.48 1.23 1.01
N PHE A 89 -0.72 0.67 -0.17
CA PHE A 89 -1.99 0.81 -0.88
C PHE A 89 -3.15 0.16 -0.12
N TYR A 90 -2.94 -1.07 0.40
CA TYR A 90 -3.95 -1.74 1.24
C TYR A 90 -4.21 -0.99 2.55
N PHE A 91 -3.16 -0.52 3.23
CA PHE A 91 -3.29 0.23 4.47
C PHE A 91 -4.06 1.53 4.25
N ILE A 92 -3.74 2.29 3.19
CA ILE A 92 -4.50 3.50 2.84
C ILE A 92 -5.93 3.18 2.52
N MET A 93 -6.21 2.18 1.69
CA MET A 93 -7.59 1.85 1.32
C MET A 93 -8.40 1.43 2.54
N THR A 94 -7.85 0.59 3.43
CA THR A 94 -8.53 0.18 4.66
C THR A 94 -8.75 1.37 5.60
N PHE A 95 -7.71 2.13 5.93
CA PHE A 95 -7.84 3.24 6.88
C PHE A 95 -8.63 4.42 6.33
N ALA A 96 -8.54 4.73 5.04
CA ALA A 96 -9.32 5.79 4.42
C ALA A 96 -10.82 5.46 4.45
N ILE A 97 -11.21 4.24 4.11
CA ILE A 97 -12.62 3.80 4.16
C ILE A 97 -13.13 3.81 5.60
N THR A 98 -12.37 3.23 6.54
CA THR A 98 -12.75 3.19 7.95
C THR A 98 -12.82 4.60 8.56
N SER A 99 -11.90 5.50 8.19
CA SER A 99 -11.93 6.90 8.62
C SER A 99 -13.18 7.62 8.11
N VAL A 100 -13.57 7.42 6.84
CA VAL A 100 -14.78 8.04 6.27
C VAL A 100 -16.04 7.49 6.95
N VAL A 101 -16.10 6.20 7.28
CA VAL A 101 -17.23 5.60 8.00
C VAL A 101 -17.33 6.13 9.43
N ILE A 102 -16.22 6.16 10.17
CA ILE A 102 -16.20 6.68 11.55
C ILE A 102 -16.58 8.16 11.58
N TRP A 103 -16.04 8.96 10.65
CA TRP A 103 -16.35 10.38 10.56
C TRP A 103 -17.81 10.64 10.11
N GLY A 104 -18.29 9.87 9.13
CA GLY A 104 -19.67 9.94 8.64
C GLY A 104 -20.72 9.51 9.68
N VAL A 105 -20.43 8.51 10.51
CA VAL A 105 -21.29 8.09 11.63
C VAL A 105 -21.23 9.10 12.77
N GLY A 106 -20.04 9.61 13.11
CA GLY A 106 -19.86 10.62 14.15
C GLY A 106 -20.60 11.94 13.88
N MET A 107 -20.72 12.36 12.62
CA MET A 107 -21.48 13.57 12.25
C MET A 107 -23.00 13.40 12.33
N ASN A 108 -23.52 12.17 12.19
CA ASN A 108 -24.96 11.91 12.34
C ASN A 108 -25.39 11.77 13.80
N LEU A 109 -24.52 11.28 14.68
CA LEU A 109 -24.78 11.19 16.13
C LEU A 109 -24.84 12.55 16.83
N ARG A 110 -24.31 13.62 16.22
CA ARG A 110 -24.35 14.99 16.76
C ARG A 110 -25.65 15.74 16.42
N LYS A 111 -26.52 15.16 15.59
CA LYS A 111 -27.78 15.78 15.14
C LYS A 111 -29.05 15.13 15.74
N GLY A 112 -28.92 14.08 16.55
CA GLY A 112 -29.98 13.53 17.39
C GLY A 112 -29.76 13.93 18.84
#